data_AF-A0A520JQK1-F1
#
_entry.id   AF-A0A520JQK1-F1
#
_cell.length_a   1.000
_cell.length_b   1.000
_cell.length_c   1.000
_cell.angle_alpha   90.00
_cell.angle_beta   90.00
_cell.angle_gamma   90.00
#
_symmetry.space_group_name_H-M   'P 1'
#
loop_
_entity.id
_entity.type
_entity.pdbx_description
1 polymer ?
#
loop_
_entity_poly.entity_id
_entity_poly.type
_entity_poly.pdbx_seq_one_letter_code
_entity_poly.pdbx_strand_id
1 'polypeptide(L)'
;MVIGSDSPTFALYSDGMAIFQTRSGFRSVKLDRARMGDLVRTFDDPALATLSGDYRAATASDQPDNALLIYGSTPPAYITVYGSLKHVSVRSKLPSQVLKAYDRLRGFSAPDSTPWLPEAVEVMLTPYQNARAPSIAWPRRWPDLNDPTTRQRGDSYSTFVPSTELPALQAFLAGGQTKSAIEIDGRKWAAHIRLPFPHEDLWMAPATG
;
A
#
# COMPACT_ATOMS: atom_id res chain seq x y z
N MET A 1 1.04 3.48 -12.74
CA MET A 1 0.99 2.83 -11.41
C MET A 1 1.44 1.40 -11.61
N VAL A 2 2.38 0.90 -10.81
CA VAL A 2 2.84 -0.48 -10.94
C VAL A 2 1.88 -1.35 -10.12
N ILE A 3 1.41 -2.45 -10.71
CA ILE A 3 0.55 -3.40 -9.99
C ILE A 3 1.30 -3.88 -8.73
N GLY A 4 0.66 -3.78 -7.57
CA GLY A 4 1.29 -4.11 -6.29
C GLY A 4 2.07 -2.95 -5.66
N SER A 5 2.08 -1.76 -6.25
CA SER A 5 2.68 -0.56 -5.62
C SER A 5 1.84 0.02 -4.48
N ASP A 6 0.60 -0.48 -4.32
CA ASP A 6 -0.37 0.07 -3.38
C ASP A 6 0.04 -0.23 -1.92
N SER A 7 -0.26 0.73 -1.05
CA SER A 7 -0.09 0.61 0.39
C SER A 7 -1.46 0.80 1.07
N PRO A 8 -1.75 0.06 2.15
CA PRO A 8 -2.97 0.27 2.91
C PRO A 8 -3.10 1.74 3.34
N THR A 9 -4.32 2.28 3.29
CA THR A 9 -4.58 3.62 3.86
C THR A 9 -4.75 3.58 5.38
N PHE A 10 -5.01 2.38 5.92
CA PHE A 10 -5.12 2.10 7.35
C PHE A 10 -4.79 0.62 7.59
N ALA A 11 -4.07 0.33 8.67
CA ALA A 11 -3.85 -1.01 9.21
C ALA A 11 -3.85 -0.95 10.75
N LEU A 12 -4.51 -1.93 11.38
CA LEU A 12 -4.49 -2.15 12.83
C LEU A 12 -3.95 -3.55 13.11
N TYR A 13 -2.94 -3.62 13.96
CA TYR A 13 -2.29 -4.87 14.37
C TYR A 13 -2.81 -5.34 15.74
N SER A 14 -2.67 -6.63 16.02
CA SER A 14 -3.14 -7.27 17.25
C SER A 14 -2.46 -6.74 18.52
N ASP A 15 -1.29 -6.14 18.38
CA ASP A 15 -0.55 -5.50 19.45
C ASP A 15 -1.04 -4.07 19.74
N GLY A 16 -2.02 -3.55 18.97
CA GLY A 16 -2.55 -2.21 19.07
C GLY A 16 -1.80 -1.15 18.25
N MET A 17 -0.78 -1.53 17.49
CA MET A 17 -0.18 -0.61 16.51
C MET A 17 -1.23 -0.28 15.44
N ALA A 18 -1.49 1.00 15.22
CA ALA A 18 -2.29 1.48 14.10
C ALA A 18 -1.43 2.35 13.20
N ILE A 19 -1.37 2.03 11.90
CA ILE A 19 -0.69 2.82 10.87
C ILE A 19 -1.75 3.36 9.92
N PHE A 20 -1.75 4.67 9.66
CA PHE A 20 -2.80 5.30 8.87
C PHE A 20 -2.28 6.47 8.03
N GLN A 21 -2.91 6.68 6.88
CA GLN A 21 -2.56 7.71 5.93
C GLN A 21 -3.15 9.07 6.34
N THR A 22 -2.34 10.11 6.18
CA THR A 22 -2.74 11.50 6.32
C THR A 22 -2.36 12.30 5.07
N ARG A 23 -2.70 13.59 5.02
CA ARG A 23 -2.32 14.46 3.90
C ARG A 23 -0.80 14.62 3.75
N SER A 24 -0.04 14.46 4.83
CA SER A 24 1.43 14.66 4.86
C SER A 24 2.22 13.35 4.83
N GLY A 25 1.57 12.20 4.65
CA GLY A 25 2.19 10.89 4.68
C GLY A 25 1.57 9.96 5.73
N PHE A 26 2.30 8.93 6.14
CA PHE A 26 1.82 7.96 7.11
C PHE A 26 2.17 8.35 8.54
N ARG A 27 1.30 7.95 9.46
CA ARG A 27 1.48 8.09 10.90
C ARG A 27 1.20 6.77 11.59
N SER A 28 1.76 6.60 12.77
CA SER A 28 1.51 5.46 13.63
C SER A 28 1.15 5.87 15.04
N VAL A 29 0.36 5.05 15.73
CA VAL A 29 0.04 5.19 17.15
C VAL A 29 -0.07 3.82 17.79
N LYS A 30 0.35 3.70 19.04
CA LYS A 30 0.11 2.50 19.85
C LYS A 30 -1.18 2.72 20.64
N LEU A 31 -2.26 2.08 20.21
CA LEU A 31 -3.52 2.08 20.95
C LEU A 31 -3.40 1.17 22.16
N ASP A 32 -3.86 1.65 23.32
CA ASP A 32 -4.08 0.77 24.45
C ASP A 32 -5.23 -0.21 24.17
N ARG A 33 -5.37 -1.21 25.04
CA ARG A 33 -6.39 -2.27 24.90
C ARG A 33 -7.81 -1.72 24.84
N ALA A 34 -8.12 -0.64 25.56
CA ALA A 34 -9.45 -0.06 25.59
C ALA A 34 -9.77 0.63 24.26
N ARG A 35 -8.88 1.51 23.78
CA ARG A 35 -9.00 2.20 22.49
C ARG A 35 -9.02 1.22 21.31
N MET A 36 -8.17 0.20 21.34
CA MET A 36 -8.18 -0.87 20.34
C MET A 36 -9.51 -1.62 20.36
N GLY A 37 -9.99 -2.00 21.54
CA GLY A 37 -11.28 -2.69 21.70
C GLY A 37 -12.47 -1.83 21.26
N ASP A 38 -12.47 -0.52 21.55
CA ASP A 38 -13.47 0.42 21.06
C ASP A 38 -13.47 0.47 19.54
N LEU A 39 -12.30 0.56 18.90
CA LEU A 39 -12.19 0.60 17.46
C LEU A 39 -12.68 -0.72 16.83
N VAL A 40 -12.22 -1.87 17.31
CA VAL A 40 -12.61 -3.19 16.79
C VAL A 40 -14.12 -3.40 16.92
N ARG A 41 -14.72 -3.06 18.06
CA ARG A 41 -16.18 -3.18 18.29
C ARG A 41 -17.03 -2.42 17.27
N THR A 42 -16.49 -1.38 16.65
CA THR A 42 -17.23 -0.65 15.60
C THR A 42 -17.37 -1.42 14.30
N PHE A 43 -16.63 -2.53 14.15
CA PHE A 43 -16.67 -3.46 13.03
C PHE A 43 -17.32 -4.81 13.40
N ASP A 44 -17.75 -4.99 14.66
CA ASP A 44 -18.56 -6.14 15.11
C ASP A 44 -20.02 -6.03 14.65
N ASP A 45 -20.23 -5.66 13.38
CA ASP A 45 -21.54 -5.68 12.72
C ASP A 45 -21.67 -6.99 11.94
N PRO A 46 -22.53 -7.93 12.37
CA PRO A 46 -22.76 -9.18 11.64
C PRO A 46 -23.15 -8.95 10.17
N ALA A 47 -23.76 -7.80 9.85
CA ALA A 47 -24.07 -7.45 8.48
C ALA A 47 -22.81 -7.35 7.61
N LEU A 48 -21.69 -6.85 8.13
CA LEU A 48 -20.44 -6.74 7.36
C LEU A 48 -19.92 -8.10 6.91
N ALA A 49 -20.00 -9.13 7.76
CA ALA A 49 -19.64 -10.49 7.38
C ALA A 49 -20.53 -11.01 6.24
N THR A 50 -21.85 -10.76 6.31
CA THR A 50 -22.80 -11.15 5.24
C THR A 50 -22.64 -10.34 3.95
N LEU A 51 -22.05 -9.16 4.03
CA LEU A 51 -21.77 -8.27 2.90
C LEU A 51 -20.37 -8.50 2.31
N SER A 52 -19.66 -9.54 2.75
CA SER A 52 -18.39 -9.94 2.14
C SER A 52 -18.59 -10.30 0.67
N GLY A 53 -17.66 -9.89 -0.18
CA GLY A 53 -17.70 -10.13 -1.62
C GLY A 53 -17.16 -8.97 -2.45
N ASP A 54 -17.31 -9.12 -3.76
CA ASP A 54 -16.85 -8.16 -4.75
C ASP A 54 -17.97 -7.25 -5.24
N TYR A 55 -17.74 -5.95 -5.15
CA TYR A 55 -18.66 -4.91 -5.61
C TYR A 55 -18.08 -4.18 -6.81
N ARG A 56 -18.61 -4.46 -8.00
CA ARG A 56 -18.32 -3.69 -9.22
C ARG A 56 -19.19 -2.43 -9.29
N ALA A 57 -18.78 -1.39 -8.57
CA ALA A 57 -19.52 -0.15 -8.48
C ALA A 57 -19.23 0.83 -9.65
N ALA A 58 -18.18 0.59 -10.43
CA ALA A 58 -17.86 1.33 -11.65
C ALA A 58 -17.69 0.40 -12.87
N THR A 59 -17.86 0.97 -14.07
CA THR A 59 -17.71 0.27 -15.35
C THR A 59 -16.55 0.80 -16.21
N ALA A 60 -15.93 1.91 -15.81
CA ALA A 60 -14.75 2.45 -16.48
C ALA A 60 -13.50 1.62 -16.16
N SER A 61 -12.55 1.53 -17.09
CA SER A 61 -11.32 0.69 -16.98
C SER A 61 -10.26 1.24 -16.02
N ASP A 62 -10.31 2.54 -15.71
CA ASP A 62 -9.26 3.21 -14.94
C ASP A 62 -9.80 3.58 -13.55
N GLN A 63 -10.29 2.59 -12.82
CA GLN A 63 -10.82 2.79 -11.46
C GLN A 63 -9.94 2.08 -10.44
N PRO A 64 -9.82 2.65 -9.22
CA PRO A 64 -9.10 1.99 -8.15
C PRO A 64 -9.91 0.81 -7.61
N ASP A 65 -9.18 -0.22 -7.17
CA ASP A 65 -9.67 -1.24 -6.26
C ASP A 65 -9.52 -0.76 -4.82
N ASN A 66 -10.55 -1.01 -4.00
CA ASN A 66 -10.51 -0.79 -2.57
C ASN A 66 -10.75 -2.12 -1.90
N ALA A 67 -9.91 -2.48 -0.94
CA ALA A 67 -10.06 -3.69 -0.16
C ALA A 67 -10.22 -3.35 1.32
N LEU A 68 -11.21 -3.97 1.95
CA LEU A 68 -11.44 -3.95 3.38
C LEU A 68 -11.35 -5.39 3.89
N LEU A 69 -10.35 -5.63 4.74
CA LEU A 69 -10.09 -6.92 5.37
C LEU A 69 -10.28 -6.75 6.88
N ILE A 70 -11.21 -7.50 7.46
CA ILE A 70 -11.49 -7.48 8.89
C ILE A 70 -11.26 -8.89 9.43
N TYR A 71 -10.13 -9.03 10.13
CA TYR A 71 -9.79 -10.23 10.89
C TYR A 71 -10.34 -10.10 12.31
N GLY A 72 -10.93 -11.17 12.84
CA GLY A 72 -11.50 -11.20 14.20
C GLY A 72 -13.02 -11.35 14.25
N SER A 73 -13.74 -11.08 13.16
CA SER A 73 -15.12 -11.55 12.99
C SER A 73 -15.13 -13.04 12.62
N THR A 74 -16.16 -13.78 13.02
CA THR A 74 -16.35 -15.18 12.60
C THR A 74 -17.68 -15.28 11.83
N PRO A 75 -17.66 -15.44 10.49
CA PRO A 75 -16.48 -15.50 9.61
C PRO A 75 -15.78 -14.13 9.42
N PRO A 76 -14.51 -14.10 8.98
CA PRO A 76 -13.82 -12.86 8.60
C PRO A 76 -14.55 -12.16 7.46
N ALA A 77 -14.51 -10.82 7.45
CA ALA A 77 -15.12 -10.04 6.38
C ALA A 77 -14.09 -9.57 5.35
N TYR A 78 -14.37 -9.86 4.08
CA TYR A 78 -13.53 -9.46 2.95
C TYR A 78 -14.42 -8.75 1.92
N ILE A 79 -14.22 -7.44 1.77
CA ILE A 79 -15.05 -6.60 0.90
C ILE A 79 -14.15 -5.87 -0.09
N THR A 80 -14.30 -6.19 -1.37
CA THR A 80 -13.63 -5.49 -2.46
C THR A 80 -14.60 -4.59 -3.19
N VAL A 81 -14.15 -3.39 -3.54
CA VAL A 81 -14.93 -2.41 -4.30
C VAL A 81 -14.10 -1.91 -5.47
N TYR A 82 -14.52 -2.24 -6.68
CA TYR A 82 -14.01 -1.64 -7.90
C TYR A 82 -14.74 -0.31 -8.18
N GLY A 83 -14.03 0.81 -8.05
CA GLY A 83 -14.58 2.15 -8.19
C GLY A 83 -14.05 3.13 -7.15
N SER A 84 -13.84 4.38 -7.55
CA SER A 84 -13.39 5.40 -6.60
C SER A 84 -14.49 5.79 -5.59
N LEU A 85 -14.27 5.45 -4.32
CA LEU A 85 -15.12 5.83 -3.17
C LEU A 85 -15.16 7.34 -2.88
N LYS A 86 -14.55 8.17 -3.74
CA LYS A 86 -14.68 9.64 -3.73
C LYS A 86 -15.88 10.11 -4.59
N HIS A 87 -16.40 9.28 -5.49
CA HIS A 87 -17.51 9.66 -6.36
C HIS A 87 -18.87 9.21 -5.81
N VAL A 88 -19.84 10.13 -5.86
CA VAL A 88 -21.21 9.86 -5.39
C VAL A 88 -21.86 8.70 -6.17
N SER A 89 -21.60 8.58 -7.47
CA SER A 89 -22.14 7.51 -8.33
C SER A 89 -21.63 6.11 -8.02
N VAL A 90 -20.41 5.99 -7.47
CA VAL A 90 -19.87 4.73 -6.97
C VAL A 90 -20.49 4.43 -5.61
N ARG A 91 -20.50 5.42 -4.72
CA ARG A 91 -21.01 5.26 -3.35
C ARG A 91 -22.48 4.88 -3.32
N SER A 92 -23.32 5.44 -4.20
CA SER A 92 -24.77 5.14 -4.23
C SER A 92 -25.12 3.69 -4.56
N LYS A 93 -24.16 2.90 -5.08
CA LYS A 93 -24.34 1.48 -5.41
C LYS A 93 -23.92 0.53 -4.29
N LEU A 94 -23.38 1.06 -3.20
CA LEU A 94 -22.86 0.26 -2.10
C LEU A 94 -23.83 0.25 -0.92
N PRO A 95 -23.92 -0.87 -0.17
CA PRO A 95 -24.65 -0.89 1.09
C PRO A 95 -24.11 0.16 2.07
N SER A 96 -25.01 0.77 2.84
CA SER A 96 -24.64 1.84 3.77
C SER A 96 -23.62 1.41 4.83
N GLN A 97 -23.67 0.14 5.23
CA GLN A 97 -22.78 -0.49 6.21
C GLN A 97 -21.35 -0.57 5.67
N VAL A 98 -21.18 -0.95 4.41
CA VAL A 98 -19.88 -0.96 3.72
C VAL A 98 -19.30 0.45 3.68
N LEU A 99 -20.09 1.44 3.28
CA LEU A 99 -19.65 2.83 3.24
C LEU A 99 -19.24 3.34 4.62
N LYS A 100 -20.03 3.06 5.67
CA LYS A 100 -19.71 3.45 7.04
C LYS A 100 -18.38 2.85 7.50
N ALA A 101 -18.11 1.57 7.19
CA ALA A 101 -16.86 0.92 7.53
C ALA A 101 -15.66 1.60 6.86
N TYR A 102 -15.73 1.85 5.54
CA TYR A 102 -14.68 2.57 4.80
C TYR A 102 -14.48 4.00 5.31
N ASP A 103 -15.55 4.76 5.50
CA ASP A 103 -15.48 6.15 5.96
C ASP A 103 -14.88 6.24 7.37
N ARG A 104 -15.15 5.27 8.24
CA ARG A 104 -14.60 5.21 9.59
C ARG A 104 -13.09 5.04 9.58
N LEU A 105 -12.55 4.12 8.77
CA LEU A 105 -11.11 3.92 8.65
C LEU A 105 -10.42 5.12 7.98
N ARG A 106 -11.04 5.67 6.93
CA ARG A 106 -10.52 6.87 6.24
C ARG A 106 -10.57 8.14 7.09
N GLY A 107 -11.51 8.19 8.04
CA GLY A 107 -11.65 9.27 9.01
C GLY A 107 -10.87 9.05 10.31
N PHE A 108 -10.18 7.91 10.45
CA PHE A 108 -9.40 7.63 11.66
C PHE A 108 -8.32 8.70 11.84
N SER A 109 -8.20 9.20 13.07
CA SER A 109 -7.13 10.10 13.46
C SER A 109 -6.77 9.87 14.93
N ALA A 110 -5.51 10.11 15.24
CA ALA A 110 -4.97 9.99 16.59
C ALA A 110 -4.04 11.19 16.83
N PRO A 111 -4.42 12.16 17.68
CA PRO A 111 -3.62 13.37 17.93
C PRO A 111 -2.22 13.07 18.47
N ASP A 112 -2.09 11.97 19.21
CA ASP A 112 -0.87 11.44 19.83
C ASP A 112 -0.01 10.58 18.90
N SER A 113 -0.40 10.44 17.62
CA SER A 113 0.38 9.69 16.64
C SER A 113 1.72 10.35 16.32
N THR A 114 2.66 9.57 15.81
CA THR A 114 3.97 10.03 15.30
C THR A 114 4.09 9.73 13.80
N PRO A 115 4.93 10.46 13.05
CA PRO A 115 5.26 10.08 11.67
C PRO A 115 5.76 8.64 11.62
N TRP A 116 5.34 7.90 10.59
CA TRP A 116 5.71 6.50 10.41
C TRP A 116 6.39 6.29 9.07
N LEU A 117 7.47 5.50 9.11
CA LEU A 117 8.11 4.88 7.96
C LEU A 117 8.47 3.43 8.35
N PRO A 118 8.51 2.50 7.39
CA PRO A 118 9.09 1.19 7.61
C PRO A 118 10.60 1.31 7.88
N GLU A 119 11.25 0.21 8.29
CA GLU A 119 12.70 0.19 8.44
C GLU A 119 13.41 0.45 7.09
N ALA A 120 12.89 -0.15 6.03
CA ALA A 120 13.33 0.06 4.66
C ALA A 120 12.13 0.29 3.74
N VAL A 121 12.31 1.17 2.75
CA VAL A 121 11.36 1.37 1.66
C VAL A 121 11.65 0.38 0.54
N GLU A 122 10.58 -0.10 -0.10
CA GLU A 122 10.69 -0.99 -1.26
C GLU A 122 10.89 -0.13 -2.52
N VAL A 123 11.89 -0.48 -3.32
CA VAL A 123 12.09 0.07 -4.66
C VAL A 123 11.76 -1.03 -5.67
N MET A 124 10.60 -0.89 -6.30
CA MET A 124 10.13 -1.79 -7.35
C MET A 124 10.79 -1.41 -8.68
N LEU A 125 11.57 -2.35 -9.23
CA LEU A 125 12.30 -2.23 -10.47
C LEU A 125 11.60 -3.04 -11.56
N THR A 126 11.08 -2.36 -12.58
CA THR A 126 10.44 -3.00 -13.73
C THR A 126 11.27 -2.80 -15.00
N PRO A 127 11.38 -3.80 -15.90
CA PRO A 127 12.19 -3.67 -17.11
C PRO A 127 11.78 -2.46 -17.95
N TYR A 128 12.75 -1.62 -18.32
CA TYR A 128 12.51 -0.40 -19.11
C TYR A 128 13.53 -0.23 -20.25
N GLN A 129 13.69 -1.28 -21.05
CA GLN A 129 14.72 -1.35 -22.10
C GLN A 129 14.55 -0.30 -23.22
N ASN A 130 13.31 0.12 -23.47
CA ASN A 130 12.98 1.08 -24.52
C ASN A 130 13.23 2.55 -24.13
N ALA A 131 13.87 2.82 -22.98
CA ALA A 131 14.20 4.17 -22.55
C ALA A 131 15.19 4.81 -23.53
N ARG A 132 14.74 5.91 -24.15
CA ARG A 132 15.50 6.68 -25.15
C ARG A 132 16.49 7.67 -24.52
N ALA A 133 16.21 8.14 -23.31
CA ALA A 133 17.09 9.04 -22.58
C ALA A 133 18.30 8.27 -22.01
N PRO A 134 19.43 8.96 -21.76
CA PRO A 134 20.54 8.39 -21.00
C PRO A 134 20.05 7.81 -19.68
N SER A 135 20.59 6.64 -19.31
CA SER A 135 20.25 6.01 -18.05
C SER A 135 21.07 6.62 -16.91
N ILE A 136 20.49 6.64 -15.73
CA ILE A 136 21.12 7.16 -14.51
C ILE A 136 21.68 5.96 -13.76
N ALA A 137 22.97 6.00 -13.41
CA ALA A 137 23.60 4.92 -12.69
C ALA A 137 23.00 4.77 -11.28
N TRP A 138 22.61 3.56 -10.91
CA TRP A 138 22.16 3.25 -9.55
C TRP A 138 23.32 3.43 -8.55
N PRO A 139 23.12 4.20 -7.46
CA PRO A 139 24.17 4.39 -6.46
C PRO A 139 24.59 3.08 -5.80
N ARG A 140 25.89 2.76 -5.86
CA ARG A 140 26.48 1.54 -5.26
C ARG A 140 26.27 1.39 -3.75
N ARG A 141 25.89 2.46 -3.05
CA ARG A 141 25.58 2.42 -1.61
C ARG A 141 24.21 1.82 -1.31
N TRP A 142 23.33 1.69 -2.31
CA TRP A 142 22.03 1.08 -2.17
C TRP A 142 22.06 -0.36 -2.67
N PRO A 143 21.21 -1.25 -2.12
CA PRO A 143 21.08 -2.63 -2.59
C PRO A 143 20.85 -2.73 -4.09
N ASP A 144 21.59 -3.61 -4.75
CA ASP A 144 21.47 -3.92 -6.18
C ASP A 144 20.68 -5.23 -6.40
N LEU A 145 20.74 -5.78 -7.62
CA LEU A 145 20.00 -7.01 -7.96
C LEU A 145 20.56 -8.28 -7.28
N ASN A 146 21.79 -8.22 -6.77
CA ASN A 146 22.50 -9.34 -6.15
C ASN A 146 22.53 -9.25 -4.61
N ASP A 147 22.02 -8.15 -4.04
CA ASP A 147 21.88 -8.01 -2.59
C ASP A 147 20.98 -9.13 -2.01
N PRO A 148 21.35 -9.76 -0.87
CA PRO A 148 20.58 -10.85 -0.29
C PRO A 148 19.15 -10.48 0.13
N THR A 149 18.85 -9.19 0.29
CA THR A 149 17.50 -8.70 0.60
C THR A 149 16.62 -8.51 -0.63
N THR A 150 17.22 -8.49 -1.83
CA THR A 150 16.50 -8.29 -3.09
C THR A 150 15.60 -9.47 -3.41
N ARG A 151 14.38 -9.17 -3.86
CA ARG A 151 13.35 -10.16 -4.21
C ARG A 151 13.05 -10.09 -5.70
N GLN A 152 13.19 -11.23 -6.38
CA GLN A 152 12.75 -11.37 -7.77
C GLN A 152 11.24 -11.58 -7.83
N ARG A 153 10.58 -10.87 -8.74
CA ARG A 153 9.12 -10.90 -8.99
C ARG A 153 8.88 -11.07 -10.49
N GLY A 154 9.08 -12.29 -11.00
CA GLY A 154 9.04 -12.54 -12.44
C GLY A 154 10.23 -11.88 -13.16
N ASP A 155 9.94 -10.95 -14.07
CA ASP A 155 10.94 -10.14 -14.77
C ASP A 155 11.37 -8.87 -14.02
N SER A 156 10.67 -8.57 -12.93
CA SER A 156 10.84 -7.38 -12.09
C SER A 156 11.54 -7.74 -10.78
N TYR A 157 12.03 -6.73 -10.06
CA TYR A 157 12.75 -6.89 -8.80
C TYR A 157 12.25 -5.91 -7.75
N SER A 158 12.42 -6.26 -6.48
CA SER A 158 12.25 -5.35 -5.36
C SER A 158 13.54 -5.29 -4.55
N THR A 159 14.13 -4.10 -4.45
CA THR A 159 15.26 -3.84 -3.54
C THR A 159 14.76 -3.05 -2.33
N PHE A 160 15.45 -3.14 -1.19
CA PHE A 160 15.00 -2.52 0.07
C PHE A 160 16.01 -1.49 0.55
N VAL A 161 15.69 -0.21 0.37
CA VAL A 161 16.59 0.90 0.73
C VAL A 161 16.22 1.37 2.15
N PRO A 162 17.18 1.57 3.08
CA PRO A 162 16.88 2.07 4.42
C PRO A 162 16.06 3.36 4.37
N SER A 163 15.02 3.48 5.20
CA SER A 163 14.13 4.65 5.18
C SER A 163 14.84 5.97 5.52
N THR A 164 16.00 5.90 6.19
CA THR A 164 16.88 7.05 6.40
C THR A 164 17.43 7.64 5.10
N GLU A 165 17.53 6.86 4.04
CA GLU A 165 17.96 7.28 2.70
C GLU A 165 16.79 7.75 1.82
N LEU A 166 15.54 7.66 2.30
CA LEU A 166 14.35 8.00 1.50
C LEU A 166 14.44 9.41 0.84
N PRO A 167 14.86 10.48 1.53
CA PRO A 167 15.01 11.79 0.89
C PRO A 167 16.03 11.79 -0.26
N ALA A 168 17.15 11.08 -0.09
CA ALA A 168 18.19 10.96 -1.12
C ALA A 168 17.71 10.12 -2.31
N LEU A 169 16.95 9.05 -2.04
CA LEU A 169 16.31 8.23 -3.05
C LEU A 169 15.28 9.03 -3.86
N GLN A 170 14.41 9.79 -3.19
CA GLN A 170 13.43 10.66 -3.86
C GLN A 170 14.11 11.70 -4.73
N ALA A 171 15.17 12.36 -4.25
CA ALA A 171 15.94 13.32 -5.03
C ALA A 171 16.61 12.67 -6.26
N PHE A 172 17.16 11.46 -6.10
CA PHE A 172 17.74 10.69 -7.20
C PHE A 172 16.71 10.35 -8.28
N LEU A 173 15.54 9.83 -7.89
CA LEU A 173 14.48 9.48 -8.82
C LEU A 173 13.83 10.71 -9.49
N ALA A 174 13.74 11.83 -8.78
CA ALA A 174 13.23 13.09 -9.32
C ALA A 174 14.23 13.79 -10.24
N GLY A 175 15.53 13.57 -10.04
CA GLY A 175 16.60 14.19 -10.83
C GLY A 175 16.71 13.66 -12.26
N GLY A 176 16.01 12.58 -12.59
CA GLY A 176 15.93 12.08 -13.96
C GLY A 176 15.05 12.95 -14.85
N GLN A 177 15.45 13.14 -16.11
CA GLN A 177 14.53 13.65 -17.12
C GLN A 177 13.34 12.68 -17.24
N THR A 178 12.13 13.19 -17.49
CA THR A 178 10.96 12.39 -17.80
C THR A 178 11.32 11.32 -18.83
N LYS A 179 11.26 10.02 -18.47
CA LYS A 179 11.67 8.82 -19.26
C LYS A 179 13.14 8.37 -19.14
N SER A 180 13.90 8.82 -18.15
CA SER A 180 15.22 8.24 -17.86
C SER A 180 15.07 6.90 -17.17
N ALA A 181 15.73 5.87 -17.69
CA ALA A 181 15.87 4.59 -16.99
C ALA A 181 16.97 4.69 -15.93
N ILE A 182 16.90 3.82 -14.94
CA ILE A 182 18.00 3.55 -14.02
C ILE A 182 18.78 2.37 -14.56
N GLU A 183 20.10 2.46 -14.53
CA GLU A 183 20.98 1.36 -14.89
C GLU A 183 21.49 0.62 -13.65
N ILE A 184 21.22 -0.69 -13.60
CA ILE A 184 21.74 -1.62 -12.59
C ILE A 184 22.24 -2.85 -13.36
N ASP A 185 23.50 -3.23 -13.14
CA ASP A 185 24.15 -4.37 -13.80
C ASP A 185 23.99 -4.37 -15.33
N GLY A 186 24.13 -3.20 -15.95
CA GLY A 186 24.01 -3.01 -17.41
C GLY A 186 22.59 -3.16 -17.96
N ARG A 187 21.57 -3.26 -17.10
CA ARG A 187 20.15 -3.35 -17.49
C ARG A 187 19.39 -2.08 -17.09
N LYS A 188 18.43 -1.71 -17.95
CA LYS A 188 17.57 -0.54 -17.76
C LYS A 188 16.28 -0.88 -17.01
N TRP A 189 15.99 -0.09 -15.98
CA TRP A 189 14.85 -0.25 -15.09
C TRP A 189 14.06 1.05 -14.96
N ALA A 190 12.74 0.94 -14.82
CA ALA A 190 11.95 1.98 -14.17
C ALA A 190 11.88 1.65 -12.68
N ALA A 191 11.93 2.67 -11.80
CA ALA A 191 11.85 2.48 -10.37
C ALA A 191 10.65 3.21 -9.77
N HIS A 192 10.00 2.55 -8.81
CA HIS A 192 8.89 3.09 -8.05
C HIS A 192 9.11 2.82 -6.56
N ILE A 193 8.88 3.84 -5.72
CA ILE A 193 8.97 3.69 -4.27
C ILE A 193 7.63 3.21 -3.73
N ARG A 194 7.68 2.23 -2.82
CA ARG A 194 6.57 1.76 -2.00
C ARG A 194 6.99 1.71 -0.54
N LEU A 195 6.02 1.91 0.36
CA LEU A 195 6.22 1.79 1.81
C LEU A 195 5.63 0.45 2.26
N PRO A 196 6.45 -0.61 2.42
CA PRO A 196 5.95 -1.91 2.86
C PRO A 196 5.43 -1.83 4.30
N PHE A 197 4.19 -2.29 4.51
CA PHE A 197 3.60 -2.45 5.83
C PHE A 197 4.07 -3.77 6.49
N PRO A 198 4.17 -3.82 7.83
CA PRO A 198 4.37 -5.08 8.54
C PRO A 198 3.31 -6.12 8.18
N HIS A 199 3.70 -7.38 7.99
CA HIS A 199 2.79 -8.51 7.69
C HIS A 199 2.01 -8.43 6.38
N GLU A 200 2.50 -7.68 5.39
CA GLU A 200 1.86 -7.59 4.08
C GLU A 200 1.63 -8.92 3.38
N ASP A 201 2.42 -9.95 3.69
CA ASP A 201 2.25 -11.32 3.20
C ASP A 201 0.85 -11.90 3.50
N LEU A 202 0.16 -11.40 4.53
CA LEU A 202 -1.19 -11.87 4.89
C LEU A 202 -2.30 -11.33 3.98
N TRP A 203 -2.07 -10.23 3.26
CA TRP A 203 -3.09 -9.62 2.39
C TRP A 203 -2.61 -9.31 0.98
N MET A 204 -1.30 -9.36 0.74
CA MET A 204 -0.65 -9.28 -0.57
C MET A 204 -0.28 -10.67 -1.11
N ALA A 205 -0.64 -11.76 -0.42
CA ALA A 205 -0.38 -13.12 -0.87
C ALA A 205 -0.79 -13.26 -2.35
N PRO A 206 0.02 -13.93 -3.18
CA PRO A 206 -0.35 -14.16 -4.57
C PRO A 206 -1.74 -14.80 -4.57
N ALA A 207 -2.63 -14.32 -5.44
CA ALA A 207 -3.81 -15.08 -5.82
C ALA A 207 -3.31 -16.49 -6.17
N THR A 208 -3.50 -17.42 -5.24
CA THR A 208 -3.01 -18.78 -5.35
C THR A 208 -4.08 -19.50 -6.14
N GLY A 209 -3.81 -19.68 -7.45
CA GLY A 209 -4.65 -20.45 -8.38
C GLY A 209 -5.31 -19.59 -9.44
#